data_AF-A0A952NFH9-F1
#
_entry.id   AF-A0A952NFH9-F1
#
_cell.length_a   1.000
_cell.length_b   1.000
_cell.length_c   1.000
_cell.angle_alpha   90.00
_cell.angle_beta   90.00
_cell.angle_gamma   90.00
#
_symmetry.space_group_name_H-M   'P 1'
#
loop_
_entity.id
_entity.type
_entity.pdbx_description
1 polymer ?
#
loop_
_entity_poly.entity_id
_entity_poly.type
_entity_poly.pdbx_seq_one_letter_code
_entity_poly.pdbx_strand_id
1 'polypeptide(L)'
;MSKFFIGAGIILFSLQSAAGASNTTLKCSSADKKIRVDGQVPGDLAEFDLKVFNGGRESRFFSFVNQTTLQTEENASVKIVEDLDVGVYTLAANTRNSPLSLSLELYAIPSTLKKTKIPNGARSSFEAKMVFFSNEFAAGPLKKRLNCTTFRQF
;
A
#
# COMPACT_ATOMS: atom_id res chain seq x y z
N MET A 1 -36.54 50.48 -27.95
CA MET A 1 -35.14 50.36 -28.43
C MET A 1 -34.31 49.87 -27.25
N SER A 2 -34.05 48.56 -27.16
CA SER A 2 -32.73 47.90 -27.40
C SER A 2 -31.61 48.51 -26.54
N LYS A 3 -30.89 47.78 -25.67
CA LYS A 3 -30.11 46.58 -26.01
C LYS A 3 -29.90 45.65 -24.80
N PHE A 4 -29.96 44.36 -25.10
CA PHE A 4 -29.45 43.24 -24.31
C PHE A 4 -27.95 43.38 -24.04
N PHE A 5 -27.50 43.02 -22.84
CA PHE A 5 -26.13 42.55 -22.59
C PHE A 5 -26.22 41.24 -21.81
N ILE A 6 -26.12 40.13 -22.54
CA ILE A 6 -25.94 38.78 -22.01
C ILE A 6 -24.44 38.62 -21.77
N GLY A 7 -24.02 38.77 -20.51
CA GLY A 7 -22.66 38.44 -20.08
C GLY A 7 -22.55 36.93 -19.88
N ALA A 8 -22.12 36.21 -20.92
CA ALA A 8 -21.78 34.80 -20.84
C ALA A 8 -20.42 34.64 -20.13
N GLY A 9 -20.45 34.52 -18.80
CA GLY A 9 -19.29 34.09 -18.01
C GLY A 9 -19.15 32.57 -18.10
N ILE A 10 -18.26 32.10 -18.98
CA ILE A 10 -17.84 30.69 -19.00
C ILE A 10 -17.00 30.44 -17.75
N ILE A 11 -17.61 29.86 -16.72
CA ILE A 11 -16.87 29.32 -15.57
C ILE A 11 -16.19 28.06 -16.09
N LEU A 12 -14.90 28.18 -16.42
CA LEU A 12 -13.98 27.06 -16.55
C LEU A 12 -13.84 26.43 -15.16
N PHE A 13 -14.80 25.58 -14.79
CA PHE A 13 -14.57 24.58 -13.77
C PHE A 13 -13.51 23.65 -14.34
N SER A 14 -12.26 23.95 -14.02
CA SER A 14 -11.18 22.98 -14.05
C SER A 14 -11.64 21.79 -13.24
N LEU A 15 -12.20 20.79 -13.91
CA LEU A 15 -12.33 19.45 -13.38
C LEU A 15 -10.88 19.00 -13.17
N GLN A 16 -10.33 19.32 -12.00
CA GLN A 16 -9.25 18.56 -11.44
C GLN A 16 -9.81 17.15 -11.35
N SER A 17 -9.46 16.32 -12.32
CA SER A 17 -9.56 14.88 -12.18
C SER A 17 -8.78 14.57 -10.91
N ALA A 18 -9.49 14.44 -9.80
CA ALA A 18 -8.98 13.80 -8.62
C ALA A 18 -8.73 12.36 -9.05
N ALA A 19 -7.53 12.11 -9.59
CA ALA A 19 -6.89 10.81 -9.48
C ALA A 19 -6.62 10.61 -7.98
N GLY A 20 -7.72 10.42 -7.23
CA GLY A 20 -7.72 10.05 -5.83
C GLY A 20 -7.29 8.60 -5.79
N ALA A 21 -6.01 8.35 -6.04
CA ALA A 21 -5.40 7.08 -5.71
C ALA A 21 -5.57 6.93 -4.20
N SER A 22 -6.61 6.21 -3.82
CA SER A 22 -6.97 5.95 -2.44
C SER A 22 -5.79 5.26 -1.77
N ASN A 23 -5.07 6.00 -0.92
CA ASN A 23 -3.89 5.49 -0.25
C ASN A 23 -4.30 4.47 0.80
N THR A 24 -3.85 3.23 0.63
CA THR A 24 -4.02 2.19 1.63
C THR A 24 -2.79 2.16 2.51
N THR A 25 -2.97 2.51 3.78
CA THR A 25 -1.93 2.28 4.80
C THR A 25 -2.08 0.87 5.34
N LEU A 26 -1.02 0.07 5.30
CA LEU A 26 -0.92 -1.27 5.86
C LEU A 26 -0.07 -1.24 7.14
N LYS A 27 -0.57 -1.86 8.20
CA LYS A 27 0.20 -2.13 9.43
C LYS A 27 -0.07 -3.54 9.89
N CYS A 28 0.97 -4.36 9.96
CA CYS A 28 0.89 -5.74 10.40
C CYS A 28 1.94 -6.03 11.47
N SER A 29 1.61 -6.86 12.45
CA SER A 29 2.56 -7.28 13.46
C SER A 29 2.32 -8.71 13.93
N SER A 30 3.40 -9.45 14.21
CA SER A 30 3.31 -10.74 14.88
C SER A 30 2.84 -10.56 16.34
N ALA A 31 2.29 -11.63 16.93
CA ALA A 31 1.84 -11.58 18.33
C ALA A 31 2.94 -11.17 19.32
N ASP A 32 4.18 -11.58 19.06
CA ASP A 32 5.37 -11.24 19.84
C ASP A 32 5.98 -9.86 19.48
N LYS A 33 5.39 -9.13 18.52
CA LYS A 33 5.85 -7.84 17.98
C LYS A 33 7.26 -7.81 17.39
N LYS A 34 7.93 -8.97 17.26
CA LYS A 34 9.29 -9.07 16.71
C LYS A 34 9.33 -8.85 15.20
N ILE A 35 8.22 -9.14 14.53
CA ILE A 35 8.05 -8.97 13.09
C ILE A 35 6.94 -7.95 12.86
N ARG A 36 7.23 -6.94 12.04
CA ARG A 36 6.25 -5.93 11.61
C ARG A 36 6.35 -5.70 10.10
N VAL A 37 5.23 -5.43 9.48
CA VAL A 37 5.15 -4.98 8.09
C VAL A 37 4.34 -3.71 8.08
N ASP A 38 4.97 -2.60 7.73
CA ASP A 38 4.34 -1.28 7.67
C ASP A 38 4.46 -0.76 6.25
N GLY A 39 3.46 -0.06 5.74
CA GLY A 39 3.64 0.64 4.48
C GLY A 39 2.45 1.42 3.97
N GLN A 40 2.69 2.18 2.92
CA GLN A 40 1.70 2.90 2.15
C GLN A 40 1.71 2.37 0.74
N VAL A 41 0.53 1.98 0.27
CA VAL A 41 0.34 1.52 -1.10
C VAL A 41 -0.85 2.26 -1.71
N PRO A 42 -0.63 3.15 -2.69
CA PRO A 42 -1.67 3.87 -3.38
C PRO A 42 -2.46 2.91 -4.28
N GLY A 43 -3.71 3.24 -4.55
CA GLY A 43 -4.56 2.43 -5.43
C GLY A 43 -4.04 2.25 -6.86
N ASP A 44 -3.17 3.15 -7.34
CA ASP A 44 -2.53 3.08 -8.66
C ASP A 44 -1.19 2.32 -8.65
N LEU A 45 -0.68 1.96 -7.46
CA LEU A 45 0.60 1.30 -7.23
C LEU A 45 1.83 2.05 -7.79
N ALA A 46 1.70 3.32 -8.19
CA ALA A 46 2.77 4.08 -8.83
C ALA A 46 3.88 4.46 -7.83
N GLU A 47 3.48 4.92 -6.65
CA GLU A 47 4.41 5.34 -5.58
C GLU A 47 4.12 4.59 -4.28
N PHE A 48 4.98 3.66 -3.86
CA PHE A 48 4.76 2.87 -2.65
C PHE A 48 5.98 2.88 -1.75
N ASP A 49 5.75 2.61 -0.46
CA ASP A 49 6.80 2.37 0.53
C ASP A 49 6.34 1.28 1.50
N LEU A 50 6.97 0.11 1.43
CA LEU A 50 6.71 -1.04 2.29
C LEU A 50 7.98 -1.43 3.04
N LYS A 51 7.85 -1.64 4.35
CA LYS A 51 8.95 -1.95 5.26
C LYS A 51 8.65 -3.20 6.05
N VAL A 52 9.58 -4.14 6.03
CA VAL A 52 9.57 -5.33 6.87
C VAL A 52 10.61 -5.15 7.97
N PHE A 53 10.16 -5.20 9.21
CA PHE A 53 11.01 -5.18 10.39
C PHE A 53 11.13 -6.58 10.96
N ASN A 54 12.35 -7.06 11.16
CA ASN A 54 12.62 -8.35 11.79
C ASN A 54 13.83 -8.24 12.71
N GLY A 55 13.62 -8.40 14.02
CA GLY A 55 14.73 -8.43 14.99
C GLY A 55 15.61 -7.17 14.97
N GLY A 56 15.01 -5.99 14.75
CA GLY A 56 15.71 -4.71 14.70
C GLY A 56 16.30 -4.34 13.32
N ARG A 57 16.22 -5.23 12.33
CA ARG A 57 16.60 -4.92 10.94
C ARG A 57 15.39 -4.46 10.13
N GLU A 58 15.60 -3.54 9.20
CA GLU A 58 14.61 -3.04 8.25
C GLU A 58 14.98 -3.50 6.83
N SER A 59 14.00 -4.04 6.12
CA SER A 59 14.07 -4.33 4.69
C SER A 59 12.96 -3.54 3.99
N ARG A 60 13.31 -2.75 2.96
CA ARG A 60 12.41 -1.77 2.36
C ARG A 60 12.19 -2.03 0.87
N PHE A 61 10.94 -1.95 0.44
CA PHE A 61 10.49 -1.96 -0.96
C PHE A 61 9.88 -0.60 -1.26
N PHE A 62 10.37 0.10 -2.27
CA PHE A 62 9.87 1.44 -2.60
C PHE A 62 9.85 1.73 -4.09
N SER A 63 8.99 2.69 -4.44
CA SER A 63 8.93 3.44 -5.69
C SER A 63 8.41 4.83 -5.33
N PHE A 64 9.12 5.90 -5.67
CA PHE A 64 8.63 7.27 -5.52
C PHE A 64 9.23 8.19 -6.57
N VAL A 65 8.54 9.29 -6.87
CA VAL A 65 9.06 10.33 -7.76
C VAL A 65 9.93 11.30 -6.96
N ASN A 66 11.20 11.40 -7.33
CA ASN A 66 12.08 12.41 -6.77
C ASN A 66 11.64 13.79 -7.27
N GLN A 67 11.15 14.64 -6.36
CA GLN A 67 10.61 15.97 -6.69
C GLN A 67 11.64 16.95 -7.23
N THR A 68 12.94 16.66 -7.06
CA THR A 68 14.03 17.50 -7.59
C THR A 68 14.38 17.11 -9.03
N THR A 69 14.53 15.81 -9.30
CA THR A 69 14.98 15.30 -10.61
C THR A 69 13.84 14.92 -11.53
N LEU A 70 12.61 14.83 -11.00
CA LEU A 70 11.40 14.32 -11.67
C LEU A 70 11.56 12.90 -12.20
N GLN A 71 12.51 12.14 -11.66
CA GLN A 71 12.75 10.74 -12.00
C GLN A 71 12.19 9.82 -10.91
N THR A 72 11.68 8.65 -11.33
CA THR A 72 11.26 7.61 -10.40
C THR A 72 12.48 6.92 -9.81
N GLU A 73 12.59 6.95 -8.49
CA GLU A 73 13.50 6.11 -7.72
C GLU A 73 12.72 4.90 -7.20
N GLU A 74 13.09 3.71 -7.66
CA GLU A 74 12.49 2.46 -7.22
C GLU A 74 13.54 1.39 -6.95
N ASN A 75 13.24 0.47 -6.04
CA ASN A 75 14.05 -0.73 -5.81
C ASN A 75 13.24 -2.02 -5.91
N ALA A 76 11.94 -1.95 -6.20
CA ALA A 76 11.04 -3.07 -6.09
C ALA A 76 9.86 -3.01 -7.08
N SER A 77 9.12 -4.11 -7.14
CA SER A 77 7.77 -4.18 -7.70
C SER A 77 6.81 -4.58 -6.59
N VAL A 78 5.61 -4.01 -6.59
CA VAL A 78 4.51 -4.40 -5.69
C VAL A 78 3.28 -4.73 -6.51
N LYS A 79 2.58 -5.80 -6.11
CA LYS A 79 1.27 -6.17 -6.64
C LYS A 79 0.31 -6.38 -5.48
N ILE A 80 -0.89 -5.85 -5.62
CA ILE A 80 -1.97 -6.05 -4.66
C ILE A 80 -3.20 -6.58 -5.39
N VAL A 81 -3.83 -7.58 -4.80
CA VAL A 81 -5.18 -8.03 -5.16
C VAL A 81 -6.04 -7.86 -3.91
N GLU A 82 -7.01 -6.96 -3.98
CA GLU A 82 -7.92 -6.68 -2.88
C GLU A 82 -9.38 -6.79 -3.32
N ASP A 83 -10.14 -7.56 -2.56
CA ASP A 83 -11.59 -7.46 -2.47
C ASP A 83 -11.96 -7.81 -1.03
N LEU A 84 -11.95 -6.77 -0.20
CA LEU A 84 -12.15 -6.95 1.23
C LEU A 84 -13.58 -7.42 1.54
N ASP A 85 -14.57 -7.24 0.64
CA ASP A 85 -15.97 -7.63 0.88
C ASP A 85 -16.13 -9.15 0.87
N VAL A 86 -15.33 -9.84 0.07
CA VAL A 86 -15.25 -11.31 0.05
C VAL A 86 -14.02 -11.86 0.80
N GLY A 87 -13.34 -11.01 1.58
CA GLY A 87 -12.23 -11.44 2.43
C GLY A 87 -10.88 -11.62 1.70
N VAL A 88 -10.75 -11.10 0.48
CA VAL A 88 -9.54 -11.19 -0.33
C VAL A 88 -8.64 -9.99 -0.06
N TYR A 89 -7.43 -10.27 0.42
CA TYR A 89 -6.34 -9.30 0.43
C TYR A 89 -5.02 -10.03 0.28
N THR A 90 -4.34 -9.78 -0.83
CA THR A 90 -3.03 -10.35 -1.14
C THR A 90 -2.09 -9.24 -1.54
N LEU A 91 -0.87 -9.27 -1.01
CA LEU A 91 0.22 -8.38 -1.38
C LEU A 91 1.45 -9.21 -1.70
N ALA A 92 2.11 -8.89 -2.81
CA ALA A 92 3.41 -9.42 -3.16
C ALA A 92 4.38 -8.28 -3.49
N ALA A 93 5.58 -8.31 -2.94
CA ALA A 93 6.64 -7.35 -3.22
C ALA A 93 7.96 -8.06 -3.49
N ASN A 94 8.72 -7.62 -4.48
CA ASN A 94 10.02 -8.19 -4.82
C ASN A 94 11.00 -7.08 -5.22
N THR A 95 12.24 -7.14 -4.74
CA THR A 95 13.27 -6.20 -5.20
C THR A 95 13.64 -6.43 -6.66
N ARG A 96 13.95 -5.34 -7.37
CA ARG A 96 14.45 -5.34 -8.76
C ARG A 96 15.85 -4.76 -8.77
N ASN A 97 16.75 -5.37 -9.54
CA ASN A 97 18.12 -4.87 -9.78
C ASN A 97 18.93 -4.57 -8.50
N SER A 98 18.63 -5.24 -7.39
CA SER A 98 19.31 -5.08 -6.11
C SER A 98 20.20 -6.29 -5.84
N PRO A 99 21.44 -6.10 -5.31
CA PRO A 99 22.25 -7.22 -4.82
C PRO A 99 21.57 -7.95 -3.65
N LEU A 100 20.63 -7.28 -2.96
CA LEU A 100 19.75 -7.86 -1.96
C LEU A 100 18.46 -8.32 -2.62
N SER A 101 18.30 -9.64 -2.70
CA SER A 101 17.08 -10.28 -3.19
C SER A 101 16.10 -10.42 -2.03
N LEU A 102 15.10 -9.54 -2.00
CA LEU A 102 14.03 -9.53 -1.02
C LEU A 102 12.73 -9.92 -1.70
N SER A 103 11.94 -10.75 -1.03
CA SER A 103 10.58 -11.11 -1.44
C SER A 103 9.66 -11.09 -0.23
N LEU A 104 8.48 -10.49 -0.39
CA LEU A 104 7.43 -10.44 0.62
C LEU A 104 6.13 -10.91 -0.02
N GLU A 105 5.47 -11.86 0.61
CA GLU A 105 4.11 -12.27 0.30
C GLU A 105 3.25 -12.18 1.57
N LEU A 106 2.06 -11.62 1.44
CA LEU A 106 1.11 -11.45 2.53
C LEU A 106 -0.29 -11.84 2.04
N TYR A 107 -0.93 -12.76 2.75
CA TYR A 107 -2.26 -13.28 2.42
C TYR A 107 -3.18 -13.15 3.63
N ALA A 108 -4.27 -12.40 3.51
CA ALA A 108 -5.28 -12.35 4.56
C ALA A 108 -5.97 -13.71 4.73
N ILE A 109 -6.40 -13.99 5.96
CA ILE A 109 -7.24 -15.13 6.29
C ILE A 109 -8.70 -14.62 6.23
N PRO A 110 -9.50 -15.02 5.23
CA PRO A 110 -10.80 -14.40 4.96
C PRO A 110 -11.74 -14.37 6.17
N SER A 111 -11.80 -15.47 6.94
CA SER A 111 -12.66 -15.59 8.12
C SER A 111 -12.33 -14.66 9.28
N THR A 112 -11.20 -13.97 9.23
CA THR A 112 -10.72 -13.08 10.30
C THR A 112 -10.96 -11.61 9.96
N LEU A 113 -11.40 -11.31 8.74
CA LEU A 113 -11.57 -9.96 8.25
C LEU A 113 -12.75 -9.28 8.92
N LYS A 114 -12.48 -8.10 9.49
CA LYS A 114 -13.47 -7.21 10.10
C LYS A 114 -13.33 -5.84 9.48
N LYS A 115 -14.44 -5.28 8.99
CA LYS A 115 -14.50 -3.93 8.45
C LYS A 115 -15.17 -2.97 9.41
N THR A 116 -14.73 -1.73 9.37
CA THR A 116 -15.35 -0.62 10.09
C THR A 116 -15.34 0.60 9.20
N LYS A 117 -16.52 1.14 8.90
CA LYS A 117 -16.65 2.42 8.19
C LYS A 117 -16.22 3.55 9.12
N ILE A 118 -15.50 4.51 8.56
CA ILE A 118 -15.03 5.72 9.25
C ILE A 118 -15.43 6.96 8.43
N PRO A 119 -15.42 8.18 9.00
CA PRO A 119 -16.00 9.36 8.35
C PRO A 119 -15.57 9.61 6.90
N ASN A 120 -14.32 9.29 6.53
CA ASN A 120 -13.77 9.51 5.19
C ASN A 120 -13.07 8.25 4.64
N GLY A 121 -13.58 7.06 4.93
CA GLY A 121 -12.82 5.86 4.62
C GLY A 121 -13.38 4.54 5.12
N ALA A 122 -12.53 3.52 5.02
CA ALA A 122 -12.73 2.23 5.66
C ALA A 122 -11.47 1.81 6.40
N ARG A 123 -11.67 1.22 7.58
CA ARG A 123 -10.64 0.48 8.30
C ARG A 123 -10.97 -1.00 8.23
N SER A 124 -10.00 -1.83 7.88
CA SER A 124 -10.16 -3.28 7.97
C SER A 124 -9.10 -3.86 8.89
N SER A 125 -9.44 -4.88 9.66
CA SER A 125 -8.49 -5.68 10.44
C SER A 125 -8.64 -7.15 10.08
N PHE A 126 -7.53 -7.88 10.03
CA PHE A 126 -7.51 -9.30 9.67
C PHE A 126 -6.21 -9.94 10.16
N GLU A 127 -6.22 -11.25 10.31
CA GLU A 127 -4.99 -12.03 10.43
C GLU A 127 -4.48 -12.36 9.03
N ALA A 128 -3.16 -12.39 8.86
CA ALA A 128 -2.51 -12.71 7.59
C ALA A 128 -1.38 -13.72 7.77
N LYS A 129 -1.15 -14.52 6.74
CA LYS A 129 0.07 -15.33 6.59
C LYS A 129 1.08 -14.50 5.81
N MET A 130 2.27 -14.38 6.37
CA MET A 130 3.42 -13.71 5.75
C MET A 130 4.46 -14.77 5.38
N VAL A 131 5.00 -14.66 4.18
CA VAL A 131 6.24 -15.31 3.76
C VAL A 131 7.21 -14.19 3.37
N PHE A 132 8.36 -14.15 4.02
CA PHE A 132 9.39 -13.16 3.72
C PHE A 132 10.72 -13.87 3.46
N PHE A 133 11.32 -13.60 2.32
CA PHE A 133 12.62 -14.11 1.95
C PHE A 133 13.60 -12.94 1.83
N SER A 134 14.80 -13.15 2.35
CA SER A 134 15.94 -12.28 2.11
C SER A 134 17.19 -13.14 2.07
N ASN A 135 18.02 -12.93 1.05
CA ASN A 135 19.31 -13.60 0.91
C ASN A 135 20.34 -13.17 1.97
N GLU A 136 20.02 -12.18 2.81
CA GLU A 136 20.84 -11.82 3.98
C GLU A 136 20.63 -12.77 5.17
N PHE A 137 19.52 -13.53 5.20
CA PHE A 137 19.26 -14.49 6.25
C PHE A 137 19.58 -15.90 5.74
N ALA A 138 20.59 -16.55 6.34
CA ALA A 138 20.95 -17.94 6.02
C ALA A 138 19.85 -18.97 6.33
N ALA A 139 18.77 -18.57 7.01
CA ALA A 139 17.74 -19.45 7.54
C ALA A 139 16.58 -19.77 6.57
N GLY A 140 16.65 -19.35 5.31
CA GLY A 140 15.57 -19.54 4.35
C GLY A 140 14.38 -18.60 4.58
N PRO A 141 13.21 -18.87 3.96
CA PRO A 141 12.05 -17.98 4.04
C PRO A 141 11.43 -17.96 5.43
N LEU A 142 11.29 -16.77 6.00
CA LEU A 142 10.59 -16.48 7.24
C LEU A 142 9.08 -16.57 7.02
N LYS A 143 8.43 -17.52 7.71
CA LYS A 143 6.97 -17.68 7.69
C LYS A 143 6.38 -17.25 9.03
N LYS A 144 5.41 -16.35 9.03
CA LYS A 144 4.78 -15.86 10.27
C LYS A 144 3.30 -15.52 10.07
N ARG A 145 2.52 -15.65 11.13
CA ARG A 145 1.16 -15.10 11.20
C ARG A 145 1.21 -13.70 11.79
N LEU A 146 0.56 -12.74 11.13
CA LEU A 146 0.50 -11.34 11.54
C LEU A 146 -0.93 -10.91 11.78
N ASN A 147 -1.13 -9.98 12.70
CA ASN A 147 -2.35 -9.20 12.86
C ASN A 147 -2.21 -7.91 12.06
N CYS A 148 -3.06 -7.72 11.08
CA CYS A 148 -3.00 -6.61 10.14
C CYS A 148 -4.16 -5.64 10.32
N THR A 149 -3.90 -4.39 9.97
CA THR A 149 -4.90 -3.34 9.79
C THR A 149 -4.60 -2.61 8.49
N THR A 150 -5.63 -2.40 7.68
CA THR A 150 -5.59 -1.48 6.54
C THR A 150 -6.46 -0.27 6.80
N PHE A 151 -6.04 0.87 6.30
CA PHE A 151 -6.79 2.12 6.35
C PHE A 151 -6.83 2.71 4.95
N ARG A 152 -8.03 2.96 4.45
CA ARG A 152 -8.29 3.48 3.12
C ARG A 152 -9.10 4.77 3.24
N GLN A 153 -8.60 5.86 2.65
CA GLN A 153 -9.34 7.13 2.55
C GLN A 153 -10.06 7.22 1.21
N PHE A 154 -11.32 7.62 1.23
CA PHE A 154 -12.12 7.88 0.03
C PHE A 154 -12.11 9.36 -0.31
#